data_AF-A0A958K0K3-F1
#
_entry.id   AF-A0A958K0K3-F1
#
_cell.length_a   1.000
_cell.length_b   1.000
_cell.length_c   1.000
_cell.angle_alpha   90.00
_cell.angle_beta   90.00
_cell.angle_gamma   90.00
#
_symmetry.space_group_name_H-M   'P 1'
#
loop_
_entity.id
_entity.type
_entity.pdbx_description
1 polymer ?
#
loop_
_entity_poly.entity_id
_entity_poly.type
_entity_poly.pdbx_seq_one_letter_code
_entity_poly.pdbx_strand_id
1 'polypeptide(L)'
;YTPKNFVHADLSLEDLARQMRENGESPFTLLLGILKEVFAMGADPKMQELSKGLSFTTLFLNPKSFKTALAQALANSDHEDGVPGLTTIAPFLIDARNKAALKVLTSQLKEGQDNIAIYYGAAHMPDFEERLIKDFGAERKETFWFVAWDLTRELPSRSPFELLGALF
;
A
#
# COMPACT_ATOMS: atom_id res chain seq x y z
N TYR A 1 3.76 19.09 -0.15
CA TYR A 1 2.89 19.46 -1.27
C TYR A 1 2.69 20.98 -1.23
N THR A 2 2.81 21.68 -2.36
CA THR A 2 2.83 23.16 -2.43
C THR A 2 1.58 23.85 -3.00
N PRO A 3 0.68 23.19 -3.79
CA PRO A 3 -0.55 23.84 -4.23
C PRO A 3 -1.49 24.14 -3.05
N LYS A 4 -2.16 25.30 -3.10
CA LYS A 4 -3.06 25.77 -2.01
C LYS A 4 -4.29 24.88 -1.80
N ASN A 5 -4.75 24.22 -2.85
CA ASN A 5 -5.89 23.30 -2.84
C ASN A 5 -5.48 21.85 -2.51
N PHE A 6 -4.22 21.61 -2.18
CA PHE A 6 -3.73 20.29 -1.81
C PHE A 6 -3.60 20.19 -0.28
N VAL A 7 -4.69 19.73 0.35
CA VAL A 7 -4.76 19.57 1.80
C VAL A 7 -4.14 18.24 2.21
N HIS A 8 -3.21 18.27 3.17
CA HIS A 8 -2.64 17.04 3.71
C HIS A 8 -3.69 16.30 4.55
N ALA A 9 -3.92 15.03 4.23
CA ALA A 9 -5.00 14.23 4.79
C ALA A 9 -4.52 12.94 5.46
N ASP A 10 -3.27 12.93 5.94
CA ASP A 10 -2.62 11.73 6.47
C ASP A 10 -2.09 11.94 7.89
N LEU A 11 -1.70 10.85 8.53
CA LEU A 11 -1.07 10.86 9.84
C LEU A 11 0.43 11.15 9.73
N SER A 12 0.94 11.96 10.65
CA SER A 12 2.38 12.05 10.88
C SER A 12 2.91 10.73 11.47
N LEU A 13 4.23 10.53 11.40
CA LEU A 13 4.87 9.37 12.03
C LEU A 13 4.63 9.33 13.54
N GLU A 14 4.56 10.49 14.18
CA GLU A 14 4.28 10.62 15.62
C GLU A 14 2.83 10.23 15.94
N ASP A 15 1.88 10.66 15.10
CA ASP A 15 0.46 10.30 15.26
C ASP A 15 0.23 8.80 15.07
N LEU A 16 0.90 8.21 14.08
CA LEU A 16 0.89 6.78 13.85
C LEU A 16 1.46 6.02 15.04
N ALA A 17 2.63 6.42 15.54
CA ALA A 17 3.26 5.80 16.70
C ALA A 17 2.43 5.96 17.99
N ARG A 18 1.67 7.05 18.13
CA ARG A 18 0.71 7.24 19.21
C ARG A 18 -0.47 6.28 19.09
N GLN A 19 -1.09 6.18 17.92
CA GLN A 19 -2.21 5.26 17.71
C GLN A 19 -1.82 3.79 17.92
N MET A 20 -0.63 3.40 17.49
CA MET A 20 -0.11 2.06 17.74
C MET A 20 -0.03 1.77 19.25
N ARG A 21 0.50 2.70 20.05
CA ARG A 21 0.55 2.58 21.51
C ARG A 21 -0.82 2.55 22.15
N GLU A 22 -1.76 3.38 21.69
CA GLU A 22 -3.15 3.40 22.17
C GLU A 22 -3.89 2.08 21.91
N ASN A 23 -3.56 1.42 20.80
CA ASN A 23 -4.09 0.10 20.44
C ASN A 23 -3.32 -1.07 21.11
N GLY A 24 -2.39 -0.78 22.02
CA GLY A 24 -1.62 -1.80 22.74
C GLY A 24 -0.48 -2.42 21.94
N GLU A 25 -0.14 -1.86 20.78
CA GLU A 25 0.97 -2.34 19.96
C GLU A 25 2.32 -1.76 20.39
N SER A 26 3.33 -2.61 20.33
CA SER A 26 4.73 -2.29 20.57
C SER A 26 5.60 -2.87 19.43
N PRO A 27 6.84 -2.40 19.25
CA PRO A 27 7.76 -3.00 18.28
C PRO A 27 7.92 -4.52 18.45
N PHE A 28 7.81 -5.02 19.69
CA PHE A 28 7.92 -6.45 19.99
C PHE A 28 6.66 -7.24 19.60
N THR A 29 5.46 -6.71 19.84
CA THR A 29 4.20 -7.39 19.44
C THR A 29 4.07 -7.44 17.92
N LEU A 30 4.45 -6.37 17.23
CA LEU A 30 4.51 -6.34 15.77
C LEU A 30 5.53 -7.35 15.24
N LEU A 31 6.72 -7.40 15.83
CA LEU A 31 7.74 -8.39 15.44
C LEU A 31 7.20 -9.81 15.60
N LEU A 32 6.55 -10.11 16.72
CA LEU A 32 5.93 -11.42 16.95
C LEU A 32 4.81 -11.73 15.93
N GLY A 33 3.97 -10.76 15.59
CA GLY A 33 2.92 -10.91 14.58
C GLY A 33 3.49 -11.20 13.20
N ILE A 34 4.50 -10.44 12.77
CA ILE A 34 5.22 -10.66 11.51
C ILE A 34 5.87 -12.05 11.51
N LEU A 35 6.53 -12.46 12.59
CA LEU A 35 7.15 -13.79 12.69
C LEU A 35 6.11 -14.91 12.58
N LYS A 36 4.93 -14.74 13.20
CA LYS A 36 3.82 -15.68 13.10
C LYS A 36 3.31 -15.80 11.67
N GLU A 37 3.17 -14.69 10.94
CA GLU A 37 2.77 -14.68 9.53
C GLU A 37 3.79 -15.37 8.64
N VAL A 38 5.08 -15.04 8.78
CA VAL A 38 6.16 -15.68 8.01
C VAL A 38 6.17 -17.20 8.25
N PHE A 39 5.98 -17.62 9.50
CA PHE A 39 5.90 -19.04 9.84
C PHE A 39 4.68 -19.71 9.19
N ALA A 40 3.51 -19.07 9.25
CA ALA A 40 2.29 -19.58 8.62
C ALA A 40 2.44 -19.68 7.08
N MET A 41 3.07 -18.69 6.45
CA MET A 41 3.39 -18.72 5.01
C MET A 41 4.35 -19.85 4.65
N GLY A 42 5.33 -20.16 5.50
CA GLY A 42 6.26 -21.26 5.27
C GLY A 42 5.64 -22.66 5.40
N ALA A 43 4.56 -22.77 6.18
CA ALA A 43 3.80 -24.00 6.37
C ALA A 43 2.76 -24.27 5.27
N ASP A 44 2.37 -23.25 4.50
CA ASP A 44 1.42 -23.37 3.39
C ASP A 44 2.13 -23.81 2.08
N PRO A 45 1.80 -24.99 1.52
CA PRO A 45 2.36 -25.47 0.27
C PRO A 45 2.12 -24.53 -0.93
N LYS A 46 1.02 -23.76 -0.95
CA LYS A 46 0.72 -22.78 -2.01
C LYS A 46 1.63 -21.55 -1.93
N MET A 47 2.06 -21.18 -0.73
CA MET A 47 2.92 -20.01 -0.48
C MET A 47 4.42 -20.31 -0.64
N GLN A 48 4.81 -21.59 -0.64
CA GLN A 48 6.15 -22.03 -1.04
C GLN A 48 6.49 -21.70 -2.50
N GLU A 49 5.50 -21.53 -3.37
CA GLU A 49 5.74 -21.18 -4.77
C GLU A 49 6.01 -19.67 -4.94
N LEU A 50 5.30 -18.83 -4.19
CA LEU A 50 5.54 -17.38 -4.14
C LEU A 50 6.92 -17.05 -3.54
N SER A 51 7.36 -17.80 -2.52
CA SER A 51 8.69 -17.64 -1.92
C SER A 51 9.84 -18.08 -2.82
N LYS A 52 9.61 -18.98 -3.77
CA LYS A 52 10.57 -19.29 -4.85
C LYS A 52 10.70 -18.14 -5.84
N GLY A 53 9.58 -17.48 -6.18
CA GLY A 53 9.57 -16.28 -7.01
C GLY A 53 10.29 -15.09 -6.36
N LEU A 54 10.17 -14.93 -5.03
CA LEU A 54 10.85 -13.93 -4.21
C LEU A 54 12.20 -14.41 -3.62
N SER A 55 12.85 -15.41 -4.23
CA SER A 55 14.17 -15.89 -3.80
C SER A 55 15.17 -14.73 -3.63
N PHE A 56 16.13 -14.88 -2.73
CA PHE A 56 17.23 -13.92 -2.52
C PHE A 56 17.92 -13.56 -3.85
N THR A 57 17.99 -14.52 -4.78
CA THR A 57 18.51 -14.29 -6.13
C THR A 57 17.62 -13.37 -6.96
N THR A 58 16.29 -13.55 -6.95
CA THR A 58 15.34 -12.65 -7.61
C THR A 58 15.37 -11.25 -6.97
N LEU A 59 15.39 -11.18 -5.64
CA LEU A 59 15.36 -9.92 -4.87
C LEU A 59 16.58 -9.03 -5.13
N PHE A 60 17.77 -9.63 -5.25
CA PHE A 60 19.03 -8.87 -5.27
C PHE A 60 19.77 -8.90 -6.61
N LEU A 61 19.54 -9.89 -7.47
CA LEU A 61 20.37 -10.10 -8.67
C LEU A 61 19.66 -9.77 -9.98
N ASN A 62 18.33 -9.56 -9.98
CA ASN A 62 17.60 -9.24 -11.21
C ASN A 62 16.40 -8.31 -10.95
N PRO A 63 16.56 -7.00 -11.18
CA PRO A 63 15.52 -6.01 -10.97
C PRO A 63 14.24 -6.25 -11.78
N LYS A 64 14.33 -6.90 -12.95
CA LYS A 64 13.16 -7.21 -13.80
C LYS A 64 12.35 -8.34 -13.19
N SER A 65 13.00 -9.44 -12.80
CA SER A 65 12.31 -10.57 -12.17
C SER A 65 11.70 -10.19 -10.82
N PHE A 66 12.35 -9.30 -10.06
CA PHE A 66 11.76 -8.76 -8.83
C PHE A 66 10.47 -7.99 -9.12
N LYS A 67 10.50 -7.06 -10.08
CA LYS A 67 9.31 -6.29 -10.47
C LYS A 67 8.18 -7.19 -10.95
N THR A 68 8.48 -8.22 -11.73
CA THR A 68 7.48 -9.19 -12.21
C THR A 68 6.91 -10.02 -11.06
N ALA A 69 7.75 -10.53 -10.16
CA ALA A 69 7.30 -11.29 -9.00
C ALA A 69 6.43 -10.43 -8.06
N LEU A 70 6.83 -9.19 -7.80
CA LEU A 70 6.07 -8.25 -6.99
C LEU A 70 4.73 -7.88 -7.65
N ALA A 71 4.72 -7.64 -8.97
CA ALA A 71 3.49 -7.36 -9.70
C ALA A 71 2.50 -8.54 -9.64
N GLN A 72 3.00 -9.77 -9.78
CA GLN A 72 2.18 -10.98 -9.63
C GLN A 72 1.65 -11.14 -8.21
N ALA A 73 2.47 -10.89 -7.19
CA ALA A 73 2.04 -10.92 -5.80
C ALA A 73 0.91 -9.91 -5.52
N LEU A 74 1.02 -8.70 -6.06
CA LEU A 74 0.00 -7.65 -5.93
C LEU A 74 -1.27 -7.96 -6.75
N ALA A 75 -1.14 -8.58 -7.92
CA ALA A 75 -2.27 -8.95 -8.76
C ALA A 75 -3.07 -10.13 -8.21
N ASN A 76 -2.40 -11.05 -7.51
CA ASN A 76 -2.99 -12.28 -6.99
C ASN A 76 -3.41 -12.17 -5.50
N SER A 77 -3.10 -11.07 -4.82
CA SER A 77 -3.64 -10.81 -3.48
C SER A 77 -5.10 -10.37 -3.62
N ASP A 78 -6.03 -11.28 -3.34
CA ASP A 78 -7.43 -10.93 -3.18
C ASP A 78 -7.55 -9.89 -2.06
N HIS A 79 -8.25 -8.81 -2.35
CA HIS A 79 -8.13 -7.51 -1.65
C HIS A 79 -8.70 -7.51 -0.22
N GLU A 80 -9.27 -8.62 0.25
CA GLU A 80 -9.92 -8.72 1.56
C GLU A 80 -8.95 -9.08 2.70
N ASP A 81 -7.95 -9.93 2.45
CA ASP A 81 -7.01 -10.39 3.48
C ASP A 81 -5.73 -9.54 3.56
N GLY A 82 -5.55 -8.58 2.63
CA GLY A 82 -4.34 -7.77 2.51
C GLY A 82 -3.19 -8.51 1.80
N VAL A 83 -2.00 -7.90 1.79
CA VAL A 83 -0.80 -8.54 1.20
C VAL A 83 -0.23 -9.54 2.20
N PRO A 84 -0.08 -10.83 1.85
CA PRO A 84 0.51 -11.82 2.74
C PRO A 84 1.89 -11.39 3.26
N GLY A 85 2.08 -11.45 4.59
CA GLY A 85 3.29 -11.00 5.28
C GLY A 85 3.32 -9.50 5.64
N LEU A 86 2.27 -8.75 5.27
CA LEU A 86 2.04 -7.36 5.70
C LEU A 86 0.71 -7.21 6.44
N THR A 87 0.05 -8.30 6.82
CA THR A 87 -1.30 -8.26 7.40
C THR A 87 -1.28 -7.76 8.84
N THR A 88 -0.21 -8.03 9.60
CA THR A 88 -0.03 -7.55 10.99
C THR A 88 0.12 -6.03 11.02
N ILE A 89 0.78 -5.46 10.01
CA ILE A 89 1.00 -4.01 9.94
C ILE A 89 -0.15 -3.29 9.25
N ALA A 90 -1.04 -4.02 8.58
CA ALA A 90 -2.13 -3.47 7.80
C ALA A 90 -2.96 -2.49 8.63
N PRO A 91 -3.64 -2.83 9.75
CA PRO A 91 -4.52 -1.89 10.45
C PRO A 91 -3.94 -0.49 10.74
N PHE A 92 -2.64 -0.39 10.99
CA PHE A 92 -1.94 0.88 11.23
C PHE A 92 -1.60 1.64 9.94
N LEU A 93 -1.20 0.92 8.88
CA LEU A 93 -0.91 1.51 7.59
C LEU A 93 -2.18 1.88 6.79
N ILE A 94 -3.34 1.43 7.26
CA ILE A 94 -4.56 1.30 6.47
C ILE A 94 -5.71 2.04 7.16
N ASP A 95 -6.28 1.44 8.21
CA ASP A 95 -7.51 1.90 8.85
C ASP A 95 -7.31 3.25 9.53
N ALA A 96 -6.20 3.36 10.27
CA ALA A 96 -5.77 4.59 10.92
C ALA A 96 -5.65 5.78 9.94
N ARG A 97 -5.00 5.54 8.79
CA ARG A 97 -4.76 6.57 7.77
C ARG A 97 -6.04 6.91 7.02
N ASN A 98 -6.88 5.92 6.70
CA ASN A 98 -8.17 6.13 6.07
C ASN A 98 -9.10 6.98 6.96
N LYS A 99 -9.16 6.69 8.27
CA LYS A 99 -9.90 7.50 9.24
C LYS A 99 -9.39 8.94 9.30
N ALA A 100 -8.08 9.16 9.22
CA ALA A 100 -7.52 10.50 9.19
C ALA A 100 -7.95 11.26 7.91
N ALA A 101 -7.88 10.60 6.76
CA ALA A 101 -8.30 11.20 5.49
C ALA A 101 -9.80 11.55 5.46
N LEU A 102 -10.67 10.69 5.98
CA LEU A 102 -12.11 10.95 6.05
C LEU A 102 -12.46 12.10 7.01
N LYS A 103 -11.68 12.31 8.07
CA LYS A 103 -11.83 13.49 8.94
C LYS A 103 -11.53 14.78 8.19
N VAL A 104 -10.48 14.77 7.36
CA VAL A 104 -10.15 15.93 6.50
C VAL A 104 -11.21 16.14 5.43
N LEU A 105 -11.70 15.08 4.80
CA LEU A 105 -12.84 15.14 3.87
C LEU A 105 -14.05 15.82 4.55
N THR A 106 -14.39 15.41 5.77
CA THR A 106 -15.49 16.02 6.54
C THR A 106 -15.28 17.52 6.76
N SER A 107 -14.04 17.96 7.05
CA SER A 107 -13.73 19.38 7.20
C SER A 107 -13.93 20.13 5.88
N GLN A 108 -13.42 19.60 4.78
CA GLN A 108 -13.52 20.24 3.47
C GLN A 108 -14.98 20.35 2.99
N LEU A 109 -15.79 19.32 3.23
CA LEU A 109 -17.24 19.38 2.96
C LEU A 109 -17.93 20.46 3.79
N LYS A 110 -17.58 20.61 5.07
CA LYS A 110 -18.13 21.66 5.96
C LYS A 110 -17.70 23.08 5.55
N GLU A 111 -16.52 23.20 4.95
CA GLU A 111 -16.03 24.45 4.34
C GLU A 111 -16.71 24.77 3.00
N GLY A 112 -17.64 23.90 2.53
CA GLY A 112 -18.43 24.12 1.33
C GLY A 112 -17.80 23.59 0.05
N GLN A 113 -16.71 22.80 0.15
CA GLN A 113 -16.13 22.13 -1.02
C GLN A 113 -17.04 20.98 -1.46
N ASP A 114 -17.43 20.95 -2.72
CA ASP A 114 -18.33 19.94 -3.31
C ASP A 114 -17.65 19.07 -4.37
N ASN A 115 -16.49 19.51 -4.89
CA ASN A 115 -15.69 18.81 -5.89
C ASN A 115 -14.32 18.45 -5.30
N ILE A 116 -14.21 17.26 -4.71
CA ILE A 116 -13.02 16.81 -3.98
C ILE A 116 -12.40 15.60 -4.67
N ALA A 117 -11.11 15.68 -4.96
CA ALA A 117 -10.32 14.54 -5.39
C ALA A 117 -9.50 14.00 -4.22
N ILE A 118 -9.65 12.71 -3.93
CA ILE A 118 -8.88 12.02 -2.89
C ILE A 118 -7.77 11.22 -3.58
N TYR A 119 -6.53 11.63 -3.35
CA TYR A 119 -5.37 10.91 -3.85
C TYR A 119 -4.91 9.89 -2.80
N TYR A 120 -4.96 8.60 -3.12
CA TYR A 120 -4.64 7.51 -2.18
C TYR A 120 -3.68 6.48 -2.80
N GLY A 121 -2.91 5.79 -1.95
CA GLY A 121 -1.92 4.77 -2.33
C GLY A 121 -2.48 3.34 -2.30
N ALA A 122 -1.84 2.45 -3.06
CA ALA A 122 -2.31 1.17 -3.61
C ALA A 122 -2.85 0.06 -2.68
N ALA A 123 -3.12 0.30 -1.40
CA ALA A 123 -3.61 -0.76 -0.50
C ALA A 123 -5.08 -0.60 -0.06
N HIS A 124 -5.81 0.46 -0.45
CA HIS A 124 -6.93 0.95 0.39
C HIS A 124 -8.33 1.15 -0.14
N MET A 125 -8.65 0.76 -1.37
CA MET A 125 -9.99 1.06 -1.88
C MET A 125 -11.15 0.45 -1.06
N PRO A 126 -11.11 -0.82 -0.60
CA PRO A 126 -12.30 -1.46 0.00
C PRO A 126 -12.80 -0.79 1.28
N ASP A 127 -11.95 -0.63 2.31
CA ASP A 127 -12.33 0.03 3.58
C ASP A 127 -12.74 1.49 3.33
N PHE A 128 -12.03 2.18 2.44
CA PHE A 128 -12.31 3.58 2.14
C PHE A 128 -13.66 3.75 1.42
N GLU A 129 -13.94 2.89 0.43
CA GLU A 129 -15.22 2.86 -0.30
C GLU A 129 -16.38 2.52 0.64
N GLU A 130 -16.24 1.52 1.51
CA GLU A 130 -17.27 1.16 2.48
C GLU A 130 -17.65 2.36 3.35
N ARG A 131 -16.66 3.08 3.88
CA ARG A 131 -16.88 4.27 4.72
C ARG A 131 -17.50 5.42 3.94
N LEU A 132 -17.06 5.66 2.71
CA LEU A 132 -17.66 6.68 1.85
C LEU A 132 -19.16 6.41 1.61
N ILE A 133 -19.53 5.16 1.34
CA ILE A 133 -20.93 4.77 1.13
C ILE A 133 -21.71 4.91 2.44
N LYS A 134 -21.21 4.32 3.53
CA LYS A 134 -21.92 4.23 4.81
C LYS A 134 -22.04 5.55 5.55
N ASP A 135 -20.96 6.32 5.64
CA ASP A 135 -20.87 7.50 6.50
C ASP A 135 -21.18 8.80 5.73
N PHE A 136 -20.99 8.81 4.40
CA PHE A 136 -21.20 9.99 3.56
C PHE A 136 -22.33 9.82 2.54
N GLY A 137 -22.94 8.63 2.44
CA GLY A 137 -23.97 8.35 1.45
C GLY A 137 -23.46 8.43 0.01
N ALA A 138 -22.15 8.23 -0.20
CA ALA A 138 -21.55 8.29 -1.51
C ALA A 138 -22.06 7.15 -2.40
N GLU A 139 -22.15 7.42 -3.71
CA GLU A 139 -22.52 6.42 -4.70
C GLU A 139 -21.39 6.33 -5.74
N ARG A 140 -20.86 5.12 -5.95
CA ARG A 140 -19.86 4.90 -7.00
C ARG A 140 -20.54 5.01 -8.37
N LYS A 141 -20.13 6.01 -9.15
CA LYS A 141 -20.65 6.23 -10.51
C LYS A 141 -19.86 5.47 -11.57
N GLU A 142 -18.54 5.60 -11.57
CA GLU A 142 -17.68 5.05 -12.62
C GLU A 142 -16.34 4.57 -12.00
N THR A 143 -15.63 3.72 -12.73
CA THR A 143 -14.29 3.25 -12.35
C THR A 143 -13.43 3.17 -13.59
N PHE A 144 -12.27 3.82 -13.53
CA PHE A 144 -11.29 3.83 -14.60
C PHE A 144 -10.03 3.12 -14.13
N TRP A 145 -9.57 2.16 -14.93
CA TRP A 145 -8.32 1.45 -14.69
C TRP A 145 -7.26 1.97 -15.65
N PHE A 146 -6.13 2.38 -15.10
CA PHE A 146 -4.96 2.79 -15.86
C PHE A 146 -3.86 1.76 -15.68
N VAL A 147 -3.10 1.48 -16.76
CA VAL A 147 -1.95 0.58 -16.69
C VAL A 147 -0.90 1.21 -15.79
N ALA A 148 -0.75 0.67 -14.58
CA ALA A 148 0.27 1.13 -13.63
C ALA A 148 1.66 0.71 -14.11
N TRP A 149 1.86 -0.59 -14.38
CA TRP A 149 3.09 -1.16 -14.92
C TRP A 149 2.82 -2.00 -16.17
N ASP A 150 3.40 -1.59 -17.29
CA ASP A 150 3.45 -2.40 -18.51
C ASP A 150 4.72 -3.26 -18.48
N LEU A 151 4.54 -4.55 -18.18
CA LEU A 151 5.63 -5.54 -18.14
C LEU A 151 5.94 -6.13 -19.52
N THR A 152 5.17 -5.79 -20.55
CA THR A 152 5.39 -6.24 -21.94
C THR A 152 6.35 -5.33 -22.69
N ARG A 153 6.51 -4.09 -22.19
CA ARG A 153 7.45 -3.12 -22.75
C ARG A 153 8.88 -3.51 -22.44
N GLU A 154 9.66 -3.82 -23.49
CA GLU A 154 11.11 -3.87 -23.37
C GLU A 154 11.64 -2.45 -23.17
N LEU A 155 12.15 -2.18 -21.95
CA LEU A 155 12.98 -1.00 -21.75
C LEU A 155 14.34 -1.25 -22.41
N PRO A 156 14.92 -0.26 -23.12
CA PRO A 156 16.27 -0.41 -23.65
C PRO A 156 17.20 -0.79 -22.50
N SER A 157 17.98 -1.86 -22.70
CA SER A 157 18.97 -2.30 -21.72
C SER A 157 19.99 -1.19 -21.51
N ARG A 158 19.87 -0.44 -20.41
CA ARG A 158 20.92 0.49 -20.01
C ARG A 158 22.05 -0.30 -19.37
N SER A 159 23.26 -0.01 -19.81
CA SER A 159 24.45 -0.60 -19.24
C SER A 159 24.56 -0.20 -17.75
N PRO A 160 24.96 -1.11 -16.83
CA PRO A 160 25.26 -0.74 -15.45
C PRO A 160 26.27 0.43 -15.34
N PHE A 161 27.12 0.61 -16.36
CA PHE A 161 28.08 1.71 -16.45
C PHE A 161 27.44 3.07 -16.78
N GLU A 162 26.26 3.10 -17.41
CA GLU A 162 25.53 4.36 -17.68
C GLU A 162 24.86 4.94 -16.43
N LEU A 163 24.52 4.10 -15.44
CA LEU A 163 23.94 4.56 -14.16
C LEU A 163 25.00 5.15 -13.21
N LEU A 164 26.27 4.74 -13.34
CA LEU A 164 27.38 5.27 -12.55
C LEU A 164 27.94 6.58 -13.12
N GLY A 165 27.83 6.81 -14.44
CA GLY A 165 28.27 8.05 -15.09
C GLY A 165 27.37 9.27 -14.81
N ALA A 166 26.20 9.10 -14.17
CA ALA A 166 25.31 10.19 -13.79
C ALA A 166 25.53 10.69 -12.34
N LEU A 167 26.51 10.12 -11.63
CA LEU A 167 26.88 10.49 -10.26
C LEU A 167 28.27 11.13 -10.13
N PHE A 168 28.92 11.46 -11.25
CA PHE A 168 30.14 12.27 -11.32
C PHE A 168 30.03 13.36 -12.38
#